data_AF-A0AAD3WUN4-F1
#
_entry.id   AF-A0AAD3WUN4-F1
#
_cell.length_a   1.000
_cell.length_b   1.000
_cell.length_c   1.000
_cell.angle_alpha   90.00
_cell.angle_beta   90.00
_cell.angle_gamma   90.00
#
_symmetry.space_group_name_H-M   'P 1'
#
loop_
_entity.id
_entity.type
_entity.pdbx_description
1 polymer ?
#
loop_
_entity_poly.entity_id
_entity_poly.type
_entity_poly.pdbx_seq_one_letter_code
_entity_poly.pdbx_strand_id
1 'polypeptide(L)'
;MNKYIKDICWVFLGFYLFAILFSVVDSGKKNLIDTLNLLGPFISSGGAIAAILAVIQIAHHRTLDKQYNSSLLLINTIRSYLKHAKNCLVADDLKPKNNRSEWIRAAKLIISCGELESKIRKTAHLYDLPELVIQLDSLIDEYRFILCRAICIREGNRISSLPASFFCGVDDWENKSFDDARNEANSRNFYCSDYNPKEVTPPFGSTELEERSVFVVAYFMLGKIYNKPFDTIVKSQYSDIPDFFQYEGMAIYLRCS
;
A
#
# COMPACT_ATOMS: atom_id res chain seq x y z
N MET A 1 27.47 -24.55 -17.08
CA MET A 1 27.44 -23.99 -18.44
C MET A 1 27.68 -22.49 -18.32
N ASN A 2 28.66 -21.82 -18.94
CA ASN A 2 29.45 -22.24 -20.08
C ASN A 2 30.65 -21.29 -20.31
N LYS A 3 31.81 -21.54 -19.67
CA LYS A 3 33.05 -20.78 -19.96
C LYS A 3 33.45 -20.94 -21.43
N TYR A 4 33.25 -22.14 -21.98
CA TYR A 4 33.63 -22.49 -23.36
C TYR A 4 32.72 -21.89 -24.44
N ILE A 5 31.42 -21.66 -24.20
CA ILE A 5 30.56 -20.97 -25.19
C ILE A 5 31.09 -19.57 -25.50
N LYS A 6 31.56 -18.84 -24.48
CA LYS A 6 32.09 -17.49 -24.70
C LYS A 6 33.32 -17.55 -25.61
N ASP A 7 34.24 -18.48 -25.34
CA ASP A 7 35.46 -18.66 -26.14
C ASP A 7 35.16 -19.10 -27.57
N ILE A 8 34.20 -20.01 -27.75
CA ILE A 8 33.72 -20.45 -29.07
C ILE A 8 33.08 -19.27 -29.84
N CYS A 9 32.25 -18.46 -29.19
CA CYS A 9 31.67 -17.27 -29.80
C CYS A 9 32.73 -16.25 -30.23
N TRP A 10 33.80 -16.04 -29.44
CA TRP A 10 34.91 -15.16 -29.84
C TRP A 10 35.67 -15.67 -31.06
N VAL A 11 35.88 -16.98 -31.16
CA VAL A 11 36.54 -17.60 -32.34
C VAL A 11 35.67 -17.43 -33.58
N PHE A 12 34.36 -17.71 -33.49
CA PHE A 12 33.44 -17.53 -34.63
C PHE A 12 33.29 -16.06 -35.03
N LEU A 13 33.23 -15.15 -34.07
CA LEU A 13 33.22 -13.71 -34.33
C LEU A 13 34.48 -13.27 -35.06
N GLY A 14 35.65 -13.77 -34.64
CA GLY A 14 36.94 -13.51 -35.31
C GLY A 14 36.98 -14.03 -36.74
N PHE A 15 36.51 -15.27 -36.98
CA PHE A 15 36.41 -15.84 -38.33
C PHE A 15 35.46 -15.05 -39.24
N TYR A 16 34.31 -14.62 -38.72
CA TYR A 16 33.34 -13.83 -39.47
C TYR A 16 33.90 -12.45 -39.86
N LEU A 17 34.58 -11.79 -38.92
CA LEU A 17 35.22 -10.50 -39.15
C LEU A 17 36.36 -10.60 -40.17
N PHE A 18 37.14 -11.69 -40.12
CA PHE A 18 38.18 -11.99 -41.09
C PHE A 18 37.61 -12.26 -42.49
N ALA A 19 36.53 -13.04 -42.60
CA ALA A 19 35.87 -13.34 -43.87
C ALA A 19 35.31 -12.08 -44.55
N ILE A 20 34.73 -11.16 -43.77
CA ILE A 20 34.27 -9.86 -44.28
C ILE A 20 35.45 -9.02 -44.78
N LEU A 21 36.53 -8.92 -44.01
CA LEU A 21 37.74 -8.18 -44.41
C LEU A 21 38.36 -8.76 -45.68
N PHE A 22 38.48 -10.08 -45.76
CA PHE A 22 39.03 -10.76 -46.93
C PHE A 22 38.16 -10.51 -48.17
N SER A 23 36.84 -10.62 -48.04
CA SER A 23 35.90 -10.34 -49.14
C SER A 23 35.98 -8.89 -49.64
N VAL A 24 36.15 -7.91 -48.74
CA VAL A 24 36.28 -6.48 -49.09
C VAL A 24 37.62 -6.18 -49.77
N VAL A 25 38.70 -6.86 -49.37
CA VAL A 25 40.01 -6.77 -50.04
C VAL A 25 39.96 -7.42 -51.42
N ASP A 26 39.28 -8.55 -51.56
CA ASP A 26 39.18 -9.29 -52.83
C ASP A 26 38.30 -8.55 -53.86
N SER A 27 37.27 -7.82 -53.39
CA SER A 27 36.33 -7.11 -54.26
C SER A 27 36.71 -5.66 -54.60
N GLY A 28 37.76 -5.09 -53.98
CA GLY A 28 38.22 -3.72 -54.24
C GLY A 28 39.73 -3.65 -54.52
N LYS A 29 40.16 -2.81 -55.47
CA LYS A 29 41.58 -2.53 -55.80
C LYS A 29 42.38 -1.82 -54.66
N LYS A 30 42.07 -2.08 -53.39
CA LYS A 30 42.74 -1.47 -52.22
C LYS A 30 43.68 -2.49 -51.58
N ASN A 31 44.87 -2.04 -51.19
CA ASN A 31 45.81 -2.89 -50.50
C ASN A 31 45.27 -3.32 -49.12
N LEU A 32 45.66 -4.52 -48.69
CA LEU A 32 45.29 -5.09 -47.39
C LEU A 32 45.67 -4.16 -46.22
N ILE A 33 46.77 -3.42 -46.38
CA ILE A 33 47.24 -2.40 -45.43
C ILE A 33 46.28 -1.21 -45.33
N ASP A 34 45.73 -0.72 -46.45
CA ASP A 34 44.76 0.39 -46.44
C ASP A 34 43.43 -0.02 -45.80
N THR A 35 43.05 -1.29 -45.97
CA THR A 35 41.84 -1.86 -45.39
C THR A 35 42.00 -2.11 -43.88
N LEU A 36 43.19 -2.54 -43.43
CA LEU A 36 43.55 -2.62 -42.02
C LEU A 36 43.62 -1.25 -41.34
N ASN A 37 44.07 -0.21 -42.04
CA ASN A 37 44.06 1.16 -41.51
C ASN A 37 42.64 1.71 -41.31
N LEU A 38 41.64 1.19 -42.04
CA LEU A 38 40.22 1.49 -41.81
C LEU A 38 39.62 0.69 -40.64
N LEU A 39 40.28 -0.40 -40.22
CA LEU A 39 39.85 -1.21 -39.07
C LEU A 39 40.01 -0.46 -37.74
N GLY A 40 41.02 0.40 -37.60
CA GLY A 40 41.22 1.25 -36.43
C GLY A 40 40.03 2.19 -36.18
N PRO A 41 39.63 3.03 -37.16
CA PRO A 41 38.40 3.82 -37.11
C PRO A 41 37.14 2.98 -36.91
N PHE A 42 37.04 1.78 -37.51
CA PHE A 42 35.90 0.88 -37.33
C PHE A 42 35.78 0.35 -35.90
N ILE A 43 36.87 -0.16 -35.32
CA ILE A 43 36.94 -0.61 -33.91
C ILE A 43 36.70 0.57 -32.96
N SER A 44 37.26 1.74 -33.27
CA SER A 44 37.02 2.99 -32.52
C SER A 44 35.53 3.37 -32.54
N SER A 45 34.87 3.28 -33.70
CA SER A 45 33.44 3.55 -33.83
C SER A 45 32.57 2.51 -33.11
N GLY A 46 32.95 1.22 -33.15
CA GLY A 46 32.28 0.16 -32.40
C GLY A 46 32.43 0.32 -30.88
N GLY A 47 33.63 0.71 -30.41
CA GLY A 47 33.88 1.06 -29.02
C GLY A 47 33.06 2.27 -28.56
N ALA A 48 32.92 3.29 -29.41
CA ALA A 48 32.07 4.45 -29.13
C ALA A 48 30.58 4.06 -29.00
N ILE A 49 30.06 3.21 -29.90
CA ILE A 49 28.68 2.71 -29.82
C ILE A 49 28.46 1.89 -28.53
N ALA A 50 29.40 0.99 -28.19
CA ALA A 50 29.33 0.22 -26.96
C ALA A 50 29.35 1.12 -25.71
N ALA A 51 30.16 2.18 -25.71
CA ALA A 51 30.19 3.16 -24.62
C ALA A 51 28.86 3.93 -24.50
N ILE A 52 28.26 4.33 -25.64
CA ILE A 52 26.94 5.00 -25.65
C ILE A 52 25.87 4.07 -25.10
N LEU A 53 25.82 2.81 -25.54
CA LEU A 53 24.89 1.81 -25.03
C LEU A 53 25.10 1.55 -23.54
N ALA A 54 26.34 1.46 -23.08
CA ALA A 54 26.66 1.32 -21.67
C ALA A 54 26.17 2.52 -20.84
N VAL A 55 26.34 3.75 -21.35
CA VAL A 55 25.83 4.95 -20.69
C VAL A 55 24.30 4.94 -20.62
N ILE A 56 23.62 4.56 -21.71
CA ILE A 56 22.16 4.42 -21.74
C ILE A 56 21.69 3.36 -20.73
N GLN A 57 22.37 2.21 -20.69
CA GLN A 57 22.06 1.13 -19.75
C GLN A 57 22.25 1.58 -18.29
N ILE A 58 23.34 2.28 -17.98
CA ILE A 58 23.60 2.82 -16.64
C ILE A 58 22.54 3.88 -16.27
N ALA A 59 22.16 4.77 -17.20
CA ALA A 59 21.13 5.77 -16.96
C ALA A 59 19.75 5.13 -16.71
N HIS A 60 19.43 4.07 -17.44
CA HIS A 60 18.22 3.29 -17.25
C HIS A 60 18.21 2.60 -15.87
N HIS A 61 19.26 1.86 -15.51
CA HIS A 61 19.37 1.22 -14.19
C HIS A 61 19.29 2.22 -13.03
N ARG A 62 19.98 3.36 -13.13
CA ARG A 62 19.89 4.42 -12.11
C ARG A 62 18.46 4.95 -11.94
N THR A 63 17.70 5.03 -13.02
CA THR A 63 16.30 5.47 -12.96
C THR A 63 15.43 4.42 -12.27
N LEU A 64 15.59 3.13 -12.62
CA LEU A 64 14.90 2.03 -11.96
C LEU A 64 15.23 1.98 -10.46
N ASP A 65 16.51 2.02 -10.10
CA ASP A 65 16.96 2.01 -8.70
C ASP A 65 16.38 3.17 -7.91
N LYS A 66 16.33 4.37 -8.50
CA LYS A 66 15.73 5.54 -7.86
C LYS A 66 14.24 5.34 -7.59
N GLN A 67 13.49 4.82 -8.56
CA GLN A 67 12.05 4.60 -8.41
C GLN A 67 11.74 3.48 -7.42
N TYR A 68 12.54 2.42 -7.44
CA TYR A 68 12.47 1.32 -6.48
C TYR A 68 12.71 1.82 -5.05
N ASN A 69 13.82 2.52 -4.81
CA ASN A 69 14.17 3.05 -3.49
C ASN A 69 13.14 4.08 -3.00
N SER A 70 12.66 4.96 -3.88
CA SER A 70 11.59 5.90 -3.53
C SER A 70 10.30 5.17 -3.12
N SER A 71 9.95 4.09 -3.80
CA SER A 71 8.75 3.30 -3.48
C SER A 71 8.91 2.51 -2.18
N LEU A 72 10.11 2.01 -1.88
CA LEU A 72 10.41 1.38 -0.59
C LEU A 72 10.23 2.36 0.58
N LEU A 73 10.61 3.63 0.40
CA LEU A 73 10.34 4.65 1.43
C LEU A 73 8.85 4.82 1.68
N LEU A 74 8.03 4.83 0.62
CA LEU A 74 6.57 4.90 0.75
C LEU A 74 5.99 3.67 1.45
N ILE A 75 6.49 2.46 1.16
CA ILE A 75 6.10 1.22 1.86
C ILE A 75 6.43 1.34 3.36
N ASN A 76 7.60 1.87 3.71
CA ASN A 76 7.95 2.12 5.11
C ASN A 76 7.04 3.17 5.78
N THR A 77 6.61 4.19 5.03
CA THR A 77 5.60 5.15 5.51
C THR A 77 4.26 4.47 5.78
N ILE A 78 3.78 3.62 4.86
CA ILE A 78 2.55 2.81 5.05
C ILE A 78 2.67 1.95 6.30
N ARG A 79 3.81 1.27 6.50
CA ARG A 79 4.05 0.47 7.72
C ARG A 79 3.88 1.30 8.98
N SER A 80 4.42 2.52 8.99
CA SER A 80 4.28 3.44 10.12
C SER A 80 2.80 3.82 10.35
N TYR A 81 2.08 4.21 9.29
CA TYR A 81 0.67 4.56 9.38
C TYR A 81 -0.21 3.41 9.88
N LEU A 82 0.02 2.19 9.37
CA LEU A 82 -0.71 1.00 9.83
C LEU A 82 -0.40 0.68 11.30
N LYS A 83 0.87 0.82 11.73
CA LYS A 83 1.26 0.67 13.14
C LYS A 83 0.53 1.68 14.03
N HIS A 84 0.47 2.94 13.61
CA HIS A 84 -0.24 3.98 14.34
C HIS A 84 -1.75 3.73 14.37
N ALA A 85 -2.36 3.37 13.24
CA ALA A 85 -3.77 3.02 13.16
C ALA A 85 -4.11 1.85 14.10
N LYS A 86 -3.27 0.81 14.15
CA LYS A 86 -3.40 -0.30 15.10
C LYS A 86 -3.40 0.19 16.54
N ASN A 87 -2.46 1.05 16.92
CA ASN A 87 -2.35 1.56 18.28
C ASN A 87 -3.52 2.48 18.69
N CYS A 88 -4.15 3.14 17.71
CA CYS A 88 -5.39 3.90 17.92
C CYS A 88 -6.59 2.96 18.18
N LEU A 89 -6.68 1.84 17.46
CA LEU A 89 -7.81 0.92 17.53
C LEU A 89 -7.71 -0.12 18.66
N VAL A 90 -6.49 -0.46 19.08
CA VAL A 90 -6.23 -1.59 19.96
C VAL A 90 -5.27 -1.18 21.08
N ALA A 91 -5.55 -1.58 22.31
CA ALA A 91 -4.68 -1.42 23.46
C ALA A 91 -3.56 -2.48 23.50
N ASP A 92 -2.58 -2.29 24.38
CA ASP A 92 -1.41 -3.19 24.46
C ASP A 92 -1.79 -4.62 24.90
N ASP A 93 -2.92 -4.79 25.58
CA ASP A 93 -3.52 -6.07 25.98
C ASP A 93 -4.39 -6.71 24.88
N LEU A 94 -4.32 -6.20 23.64
CA LEU A 94 -5.13 -6.61 22.49
C LEU A 94 -6.63 -6.35 22.63
N LYS A 95 -7.07 -5.51 23.57
CA LYS A 95 -8.47 -5.11 23.66
C LYS A 95 -8.79 -3.98 22.68
N PRO A 96 -9.98 -4.00 22.05
CA PRO A 96 -10.42 -2.92 21.19
C PRO A 96 -10.71 -1.67 22.03
N LYS A 97 -10.23 -0.52 21.57
CA LYS A 97 -10.46 0.78 22.20
C LYS A 97 -11.77 1.35 21.72
N ASN A 98 -12.66 1.71 22.65
CA ASN A 98 -13.92 2.36 22.31
C ASN A 98 -13.79 3.89 22.43
N ASN A 99 -13.04 4.52 21.51
CA ASN A 99 -12.78 5.95 21.56
C ASN A 99 -12.98 6.60 20.17
N ARG A 100 -13.93 7.53 20.07
CA ARG A 100 -14.29 8.19 18.81
C ARG A 100 -13.11 8.84 18.11
N SER A 101 -12.30 9.64 18.82
CA SER A 101 -11.22 10.41 18.18
C SER A 101 -10.09 9.50 17.68
N GLU A 102 -9.79 8.43 18.42
CA GLU A 102 -8.82 7.41 18.01
C GLU A 102 -9.31 6.63 16.77
N TRP A 103 -10.59 6.27 16.69
CA TRP A 103 -11.16 5.62 15.51
C TRP A 103 -11.13 6.52 14.27
N ILE A 104 -11.50 7.80 14.40
CA ILE A 104 -11.39 8.78 13.32
C ILE A 104 -9.94 8.91 12.84
N ARG A 105 -8.99 8.99 13.79
CA ARG A 105 -7.57 9.10 13.48
C ARG A 105 -7.07 7.85 12.74
N ALA A 106 -7.46 6.66 13.21
CA ALA A 106 -7.11 5.40 12.55
C ALA A 106 -7.66 5.33 11.12
N ALA A 107 -8.93 5.71 10.93
CA ALA A 107 -9.55 5.74 9.61
C ALA A 107 -8.82 6.68 8.64
N LYS A 108 -8.46 7.88 9.08
CA LYS A 108 -7.68 8.82 8.26
C LYS A 108 -6.30 8.26 7.89
N LEU A 109 -5.61 7.59 8.80
CA LEU A 109 -4.33 6.92 8.52
C LEU A 109 -4.49 5.80 7.48
N ILE A 110 -5.55 4.99 7.58
CA ILE A 110 -5.87 3.94 6.62
C ILE A 110 -6.15 4.52 5.23
N ILE A 111 -6.90 5.62 5.14
CA ILE A 111 -7.15 6.32 3.86
C ILE A 111 -5.83 6.81 3.24
N SER A 112 -4.96 7.42 4.05
CA SER A 112 -3.63 7.86 3.61
C SER A 112 -2.79 6.69 3.07
N CYS A 113 -2.92 5.50 3.64
CA CYS A 113 -2.28 4.31 3.09
C CYS A 113 -2.77 3.99 1.68
N GLY A 114 -4.07 4.13 1.39
CA GLY A 114 -4.66 3.90 0.06
C GLY A 114 -4.15 4.85 -1.02
N GLU A 115 -3.91 6.11 -0.65
CA GLU A 115 -3.29 7.07 -1.57
C GLU A 115 -1.84 6.69 -1.93
N LEU A 116 -1.07 6.25 -0.93
CA LEU A 116 0.32 5.81 -1.12
C LEU A 116 0.38 4.49 -1.88
N GLU A 117 -0.51 3.54 -1.57
CA GLU A 117 -0.66 2.26 -2.26
C GLU A 117 -0.91 2.48 -3.76
N SER A 118 -1.86 3.36 -4.11
CA SER A 118 -2.15 3.71 -5.51
C SER A 118 -0.92 4.27 -6.24
N LYS A 119 -0.11 5.11 -5.56
CA LYS A 119 1.14 5.64 -6.12
C LYS A 119 2.16 4.52 -6.34
N ILE A 120 2.37 3.65 -5.36
CA ILE A 120 3.32 2.53 -5.47
C ILE A 120 2.93 1.59 -6.60
N ARG A 121 1.65 1.19 -6.69
CA ARG A 121 1.18 0.29 -7.76
C ARG A 121 1.37 0.89 -9.15
N LYS A 122 1.10 2.19 -9.32
CA LYS A 122 1.35 2.90 -10.59
C LYS A 122 2.83 2.88 -10.95
N THR A 123 3.72 3.17 -9.99
CA THR A 123 5.18 3.11 -10.22
C THR A 123 5.63 1.70 -10.55
N ALA A 124 5.16 0.70 -9.79
CA ALA A 124 5.52 -0.70 -10.01
C ALA A 124 5.11 -1.19 -11.40
N HIS A 125 3.92 -0.81 -11.87
CA HIS A 125 3.46 -1.14 -13.23
C HIS A 125 4.27 -0.40 -14.31
N LEU A 126 4.58 0.89 -14.11
CA LEU A 126 5.30 1.70 -15.11
C LEU A 126 6.74 1.23 -15.33
N TYR A 127 7.38 0.71 -14.28
CA TYR A 127 8.79 0.32 -14.29
C TYR A 127 9.03 -1.20 -14.20
N ASP A 128 7.96 -2.00 -14.29
CA ASP A 128 7.99 -3.47 -14.17
C ASP A 128 8.73 -3.97 -12.91
N LEU A 129 8.26 -3.52 -11.73
CA LEU A 129 8.83 -3.83 -10.42
C LEU A 129 7.83 -4.64 -9.57
N PRO A 130 7.58 -5.92 -9.90
CA PRO A 130 6.57 -6.75 -9.23
C PRO A 130 6.86 -6.99 -7.75
N GLU A 131 8.12 -6.95 -7.33
CA GLU A 131 8.53 -7.17 -5.93
C GLU A 131 7.95 -6.11 -4.99
N LEU A 132 7.76 -4.88 -5.47
CA LEU A 132 7.14 -3.80 -4.68
C LEU A 132 5.67 -4.11 -4.37
N VAL A 133 4.95 -4.70 -5.32
CA VAL A 133 3.55 -5.09 -5.16
C VAL A 133 3.44 -6.21 -4.13
N ILE A 134 4.28 -7.23 -4.25
CA ILE A 134 4.30 -8.36 -3.32
C ILE A 134 4.61 -7.89 -1.89
N GLN A 135 5.60 -7.02 -1.72
CA GLN A 135 5.96 -6.47 -0.40
C GLN A 135 4.83 -5.62 0.20
N LEU A 136 4.15 -4.82 -0.64
CA LEU A 136 3.03 -3.98 -0.22
C LEU A 136 1.82 -4.82 0.20
N ASP A 137 1.46 -5.83 -0.60
CA ASP A 137 0.31 -6.71 -0.33
C ASP A 137 0.54 -7.52 0.94
N SER A 138 1.73 -8.11 1.09
CA SER A 138 2.14 -8.84 2.30
C SER A 138 2.01 -7.96 3.56
N LEU A 139 2.50 -6.71 3.50
CA LEU A 139 2.40 -5.77 4.61
C LEU A 139 0.95 -5.43 4.95
N ILE A 140 0.12 -5.12 3.95
CA ILE A 140 -1.28 -4.76 4.18
C ILE A 140 -2.06 -5.93 4.76
N ASP A 141 -1.87 -7.13 4.23
CA ASP A 141 -2.58 -8.33 4.66
C ASP A 141 -2.17 -8.77 6.07
N GLU A 142 -0.89 -8.62 6.44
CA GLU A 142 -0.44 -8.82 7.82
C GLU A 142 -1.22 -7.93 8.81
N TYR A 143 -1.35 -6.64 8.50
CA TYR A 143 -2.08 -5.70 9.35
C TYR A 143 -3.59 -5.95 9.37
N ARG A 144 -4.19 -6.33 8.24
CA ARG A 144 -5.60 -6.74 8.19
C ARG A 144 -5.84 -7.92 9.12
N PHE A 145 -5.00 -8.94 9.05
CA PHE A 145 -5.09 -10.11 9.90
C PHE A 145 -4.98 -9.74 11.39
N ILE A 146 -4.05 -8.85 11.75
CA ILE A 146 -3.91 -8.34 13.13
C ILE A 146 -5.18 -7.61 13.59
N LEU A 147 -5.76 -6.74 12.77
CA LEU A 147 -6.98 -6.01 13.11
C LEU A 147 -8.19 -6.95 13.21
N CYS A 148 -8.37 -7.88 12.27
CA CYS A 148 -9.41 -8.90 12.36
C CYS A 148 -9.28 -9.75 13.63
N ARG A 149 -8.04 -10.02 14.06
CA ARG A 149 -7.81 -10.74 15.32
C ARG A 149 -8.13 -9.91 16.57
N ALA A 150 -7.91 -8.59 16.53
CA ALA A 150 -7.98 -7.73 17.71
C ALA A 150 -9.34 -7.02 17.88
N ILE A 151 -10.03 -6.71 16.78
CA ILE A 151 -11.34 -6.02 16.74
C ILE A 151 -12.48 -7.04 16.62
N CYS A 152 -12.23 -8.30 17.00
CA CYS A 152 -13.24 -9.34 17.07
C CYS A 152 -13.19 -10.02 18.44
N ILE A 153 -14.34 -10.45 18.94
CA ILE A 153 -14.44 -11.18 20.20
C ILE A 153 -13.99 -12.63 19.96
N ARG A 154 -13.29 -13.19 20.96
CA ARG A 154 -12.91 -14.60 20.98
C ARG A 154 -13.71 -15.32 22.05
N GLU A 155 -14.69 -16.10 21.63
CA GLU A 155 -15.33 -17.10 22.48
C GLU A 155 -14.82 -18.49 22.08
N GLY A 156 -13.87 -19.02 22.86
CA GLY A 156 -13.18 -20.28 22.56
C GLY A 156 -12.36 -20.20 21.26
N ASN A 157 -12.66 -21.10 20.31
CA ASN A 157 -12.01 -21.14 18.98
C ASN A 157 -12.76 -20.35 17.90
N ARG A 158 -13.83 -19.63 18.25
CA ARG A 158 -14.63 -18.86 17.28
C ARG A 158 -14.27 -17.37 17.38
N ILE A 159 -14.13 -16.75 16.22
CA ILE A 159 -13.98 -15.30 16.07
C ILE A 159 -15.38 -14.74 15.78
N SER A 160 -15.93 -13.96 16.69
CA SER A 160 -17.22 -13.28 16.55
C SER A 160 -17.03 -11.77 16.39
N SER A 161 -18.01 -11.10 15.77
CA SER A 161 -17.99 -9.63 15.65
C SER A 161 -18.06 -8.97 17.03
N LEU A 162 -17.53 -7.75 17.15
CA LEU A 162 -17.91 -6.89 18.28
C LEU A 162 -19.40 -6.57 18.21
N PRO A 163 -20.13 -6.54 19.34
CA PRO A 163 -21.54 -6.22 19.34
C PRO A 163 -21.76 -4.77 18.89
N ALA A 164 -22.93 -4.49 18.31
CA ALA A 164 -23.30 -3.15 17.88
C ALA A 164 -23.24 -2.11 19.03
N SER A 165 -23.50 -2.55 20.27
CA SER A 165 -23.41 -1.73 21.49
C SER A 165 -22.00 -1.14 21.72
N PHE A 166 -20.94 -1.82 21.27
CA PHE A 166 -19.57 -1.31 21.32
C PHE A 166 -19.48 0.03 20.58
N PHE A 167 -20.06 0.13 19.39
CA PHE A 167 -19.90 1.32 18.56
C PHE A 167 -20.67 2.55 19.07
N CYS A 168 -21.56 2.37 20.06
CA CYS A 168 -22.24 3.47 20.76
C CYS A 168 -21.33 4.25 21.74
N GLY A 169 -20.11 3.77 22.01
CA GLY A 169 -19.15 4.51 22.84
C GLY A 169 -19.44 4.51 24.34
N VAL A 170 -20.22 3.55 24.83
CA VAL A 170 -20.53 3.38 26.26
C VAL A 170 -19.53 2.45 26.93
N ASP A 171 -19.22 2.67 28.21
CA ASP A 171 -18.11 2.00 28.92
C ASP A 171 -18.38 0.51 29.22
N ASP A 172 -19.62 0.15 29.52
CA ASP A 172 -20.10 -1.20 29.88
C ASP A 172 -20.89 -1.87 28.74
N TRP A 173 -20.50 -1.56 27.50
CA TRP A 173 -21.13 -2.06 26.27
C TRP A 173 -21.31 -3.58 26.21
N GLU A 174 -20.47 -4.35 26.92
CA GLU A 174 -20.55 -5.82 27.04
C GLU A 174 -21.84 -6.29 27.71
N ASN A 175 -22.41 -5.50 28.62
CA ASN A 175 -23.57 -5.86 29.42
C ASN A 175 -24.87 -5.18 28.96
N LYS A 176 -24.84 -4.47 27.83
CA LYS A 176 -25.96 -3.67 27.32
C LYS A 176 -26.47 -4.19 25.99
N SER A 177 -27.78 -4.17 25.82
CA SER A 177 -28.39 -4.31 24.50
C SER A 177 -28.01 -3.12 23.63
N PHE A 178 -28.12 -3.28 22.30
CA PHE A 178 -27.84 -2.19 21.37
C PHE A 178 -28.74 -0.97 21.62
N ASP A 179 -30.04 -1.20 21.88
CA ASP A 179 -31.00 -0.13 22.14
C ASP A 179 -30.70 0.61 23.45
N ASP A 180 -30.33 -0.12 24.50
CA ASP A 180 -29.95 0.49 25.79
C ASP A 180 -28.67 1.33 25.67
N ALA A 181 -27.65 0.80 24.99
CA ALA A 181 -26.39 1.51 24.73
C ALA A 181 -26.62 2.78 23.89
N ARG A 182 -27.51 2.71 22.89
CA ARG A 182 -27.88 3.85 22.05
C ARG A 182 -28.67 4.90 22.83
N ASN A 183 -29.63 4.49 23.66
CA ASN A 183 -30.40 5.39 24.51
C ASN A 183 -29.51 6.13 25.50
N GLU A 184 -28.51 5.45 26.06
CA GLU A 184 -27.51 6.06 26.94
C GLU A 184 -26.57 7.01 26.20
N ALA A 185 -26.08 6.63 25.02
CA ALA A 185 -25.27 7.52 24.21
C ALA A 185 -26.04 8.80 23.86
N ASN A 186 -27.30 8.66 23.45
CA ASN A 186 -28.20 9.78 23.19
C ASN A 186 -28.41 10.66 24.42
N SER A 187 -28.68 10.08 25.60
CA SER A 187 -28.88 10.87 26.82
C SER A 187 -27.63 11.65 27.20
N ARG A 188 -26.44 11.05 27.12
CA ARG A 188 -25.15 11.72 27.35
C ARG A 188 -24.90 12.86 26.34
N ASN A 189 -25.31 12.68 25.09
CA ASN A 189 -25.18 13.69 24.03
C ASN A 189 -26.15 14.88 24.22
N PHE A 190 -27.36 14.64 24.72
CA PHE A 190 -28.38 15.68 24.98
C PHE A 190 -27.98 16.65 26.10
N TYR A 191 -27.24 16.20 27.13
CA TYR A 191 -26.74 17.08 28.19
C TYR A 191 -25.68 18.10 27.70
N CYS A 192 -25.16 17.95 26.47
CA CYS A 192 -24.16 18.86 25.91
C CYS A 192 -24.73 20.08 25.17
N SER A 193 -26.05 20.14 24.91
CA SER A 193 -26.65 21.22 24.12
C SER A 193 -27.02 22.50 24.89
N ASP A 194 -26.94 22.50 26.23
CA ASP A 194 -27.27 23.68 27.07
C ASP A 194 -26.01 24.52 27.42
N TYR A 195 -25.25 24.99 26.41
CA TYR A 195 -24.00 25.74 26.64
C TYR A 195 -24.00 27.21 26.18
N ASN A 196 -23.39 28.06 27.02
CA ASN A 196 -23.33 29.52 26.97
C ASN A 196 -22.11 30.01 26.15
N PRO A 197 -22.25 30.93 25.18
CA PRO A 197 -21.22 31.27 24.18
C PRO A 197 -19.98 32.06 24.68
N LYS A 198 -19.69 32.11 25.99
CA LYS A 198 -18.61 32.93 26.57
C LYS A 198 -17.42 32.17 27.15
N GLU A 199 -17.40 30.85 27.08
CA GLU A 199 -16.32 30.04 27.68
C GLU A 199 -15.50 29.32 26.61
N VAL A 200 -14.17 29.31 26.81
CA VAL A 200 -13.20 28.66 25.91
C VAL A 200 -13.39 27.14 26.03
N THR A 201 -14.02 26.55 25.00
CA THR A 201 -14.43 25.14 24.84
C THR A 201 -13.60 24.09 25.61
N PRO A 202 -14.27 23.28 26.44
CA PRO A 202 -13.90 21.86 26.61
C PRO A 202 -15.16 20.93 26.61
N PRO A 203 -15.05 19.59 26.53
CA PRO A 203 -14.75 18.82 25.33
C PRO A 203 -15.75 17.64 25.19
N PHE A 204 -17.04 17.86 24.96
CA PHE A 204 -18.00 16.75 24.90
C PHE A 204 -18.67 16.65 23.52
N GLY A 205 -17.93 16.02 22.61
CA GLY A 205 -18.48 15.51 21.36
C GLY A 205 -19.28 14.21 21.60
N SER A 206 -20.00 13.76 20.58
CA SER A 206 -20.77 12.51 20.61
C SER A 206 -19.93 11.35 21.17
N THR A 207 -20.49 10.58 22.11
CA THR A 207 -19.85 9.37 22.64
C THR A 207 -19.76 8.28 21.57
N GLU A 208 -20.76 8.20 20.71
CA GLU A 208 -20.79 7.22 19.61
C GLU A 208 -19.58 7.36 18.69
N LEU A 209 -19.07 6.23 18.20
CA LEU A 209 -18.02 6.24 17.19
C LEU A 209 -18.52 6.92 15.90
N GLU A 210 -17.64 7.50 15.11
CA GLU A 210 -18.10 8.12 13.86
C GLU A 210 -18.35 7.03 12.81
N GLU A 211 -19.57 6.94 12.27
CA GLU A 211 -19.99 5.95 11.26
C GLU A 211 -18.96 5.80 10.13
N ARG A 212 -18.47 6.92 9.58
CA ARG A 212 -17.44 6.93 8.52
C ARG A 212 -16.15 6.24 8.94
N SER A 213 -15.75 6.39 10.20
CA SER A 213 -14.54 5.75 10.73
C SER A 213 -14.74 4.24 10.87
N VAL A 214 -15.91 3.81 11.34
CA VAL A 214 -16.28 2.38 11.43
C VAL A 214 -16.31 1.76 10.03
N PHE A 215 -16.92 2.45 9.06
CA PHE A 215 -16.94 2.03 7.66
C PHE A 215 -15.54 1.83 7.09
N VAL A 216 -14.63 2.80 7.24
CA VAL A 216 -13.26 2.70 6.70
C VAL A 216 -12.49 1.52 7.28
N VAL A 217 -12.59 1.30 8.60
CA VAL A 217 -11.93 0.19 9.27
C VAL A 217 -12.51 -1.15 8.80
N ALA A 218 -13.84 -1.26 8.73
CA ALA A 218 -14.51 -2.47 8.23
C ALA A 218 -14.13 -2.75 6.77
N TYR A 219 -14.14 -1.73 5.92
CA TYR A 219 -13.78 -1.83 4.51
C TYR A 219 -12.32 -2.27 4.32
N PHE A 220 -11.42 -1.78 5.18
CA PHE A 220 -10.03 -2.21 5.25
C PHE A 220 -9.88 -3.69 5.60
N MET A 221 -10.60 -4.14 6.63
CA MET A 221 -10.61 -5.54 7.07
C MET A 221 -11.15 -6.49 5.99
N LEU A 222 -12.10 -6.04 5.16
CA LEU A 222 -12.65 -6.80 4.01
C LEU A 222 -11.66 -6.99 2.86
N GLY A 223 -10.42 -6.51 2.96
CA GLY A 223 -9.46 -6.61 1.87
C GLY A 223 -9.52 -5.45 0.88
N LYS A 224 -10.34 -4.42 1.12
CA LYS A 224 -10.49 -3.26 0.24
C LYS A 224 -9.85 -2.03 0.87
N ILE A 225 -9.40 -1.06 0.09
CA ILE A 225 -8.82 0.19 0.64
C ILE A 225 -9.60 1.37 0.09
N TYR A 226 -10.09 2.22 0.99
CA TYR A 226 -10.76 3.46 0.62
C TYR A 226 -9.69 4.53 0.35
N ASN A 227 -9.74 5.15 -0.83
CA ASN A 227 -8.71 6.09 -1.30
C ASN A 227 -9.26 7.48 -1.65
N LYS A 228 -10.47 7.80 -1.20
CA LYS A 228 -11.06 9.13 -1.33
C LYS A 228 -11.03 9.86 0.02
N PRO A 229 -11.16 11.20 0.03
CA PRO A 229 -11.15 11.96 1.27
C PRO A 229 -12.24 11.47 2.24
N PHE A 230 -11.95 11.50 3.54
CA PHE A 230 -12.84 11.00 4.59
C PHE A 230 -14.25 11.60 4.53
N ASP A 231 -14.37 12.88 4.17
CA ASP A 231 -15.65 13.60 4.10
C ASP A 231 -16.53 13.20 2.91
N THR A 232 -15.99 12.45 1.95
CA THR A 232 -16.75 11.96 0.78
C THR A 232 -17.54 10.68 1.06
N ILE A 233 -17.36 10.08 2.24
CA ILE A 233 -18.05 8.86 2.63
C ILE A 233 -19.50 9.19 2.93
N VAL A 234 -20.41 8.53 2.21
CA VAL A 234 -21.86 8.73 2.31
C VAL A 234 -22.55 7.45 2.82
N LYS A 235 -23.67 7.61 3.54
CA LYS A 235 -24.41 6.50 4.17
C LYS A 235 -24.81 5.39 3.20
N SER A 236 -25.06 5.71 1.93
CA SER A 236 -25.41 4.72 0.91
C SER A 236 -24.30 3.68 0.66
N GLN A 237 -23.06 3.94 1.07
CA GLN A 237 -21.94 3.00 0.93
C GLN A 237 -21.90 1.99 2.09
N TYR A 238 -22.59 2.23 3.19
CA TYR A 238 -22.53 1.38 4.38
C TYR A 238 -23.08 -0.02 4.15
N SER A 239 -23.96 -0.18 3.15
CA SER A 239 -24.43 -1.49 2.69
C SER A 239 -23.33 -2.38 2.12
N ASP A 240 -22.17 -1.83 1.77
CA ASP A 240 -21.02 -2.60 1.28
C ASP A 240 -20.38 -3.46 2.38
N ILE A 241 -20.69 -3.17 3.65
CA ILE A 241 -20.23 -3.97 4.79
C ILE A 241 -21.22 -5.15 5.00
N PRO A 242 -20.73 -6.40 4.95
CA PRO A 242 -21.57 -7.58 5.12
C PRO A 242 -22.05 -7.66 6.57
N ASP A 243 -23.26 -8.17 6.76
CA ASP A 243 -23.95 -8.34 8.04
C ASP A 243 -23.74 -9.74 8.65
N PHE A 244 -22.60 -10.36 8.38
CA PHE A 244 -22.31 -11.72 8.83
C PHE A 244 -20.85 -11.86 9.30
N PHE A 245 -20.58 -12.93 10.06
CA PHE A 245 -19.28 -13.25 10.63
C PHE A 245 -18.69 -12.12 11.51
N GLN A 246 -17.54 -11.59 11.13
CA GLN A 246 -16.74 -10.64 11.91
C GLN A 246 -17.25 -9.21 11.79
N TYR A 247 -18.14 -8.95 10.83
CA TYR A 247 -18.59 -7.62 10.44
C TYR A 247 -20.00 -7.28 10.92
N GLU A 248 -20.73 -8.27 11.45
CA GLU A 248 -22.14 -8.16 11.81
C GLU A 248 -22.45 -6.95 12.70
N GLY A 249 -21.72 -6.74 13.80
CA GLY A 249 -21.99 -5.60 14.68
C GLY A 249 -21.63 -4.25 14.08
N MET A 250 -20.60 -4.19 13.22
CA MET A 250 -20.28 -2.99 12.44
C MET A 250 -21.40 -2.68 11.45
N ALA A 251 -21.92 -3.69 10.75
CA ALA A 251 -22.99 -3.54 9.78
C ALA A 251 -24.31 -3.12 10.45
N ILE A 252 -24.66 -3.72 11.59
CA ILE A 252 -25.84 -3.32 12.37
C ILE A 252 -25.71 -1.86 12.80
N TYR A 253 -24.56 -1.48 13.37
CA TYR A 253 -24.31 -0.08 13.77
C TYR A 253 -24.49 0.87 12.59
N LEU A 254 -23.80 0.63 11.48
CA LEU A 254 -23.82 1.50 10.31
C LEU A 254 -25.20 1.62 9.64
N ARG A 255 -26.06 0.60 9.72
CA ARG A 255 -27.41 0.63 9.14
C ARG A 255 -28.45 1.26 10.05
N CYS A 256 -28.19 1.27 11.36
CA CYS A 256 -29.13 1.75 12.38
C CYS A 256 -28.87 3.21 12.81
N SER A 257 -27.72 3.79 12.47
CA SER A 257 -27.35 5.19 12.72
C SER A 257 -27.80 6.12 11.59
#